data_AF-A0A9W4I8U5-F1
#
_entry.id   AF-A0A9W4I8U5-F1
#
_cell.length_a   1.000
_cell.length_b   1.000
_cell.length_c   1.000
_cell.angle_alpha   90.00
_cell.angle_beta   90.00
_cell.angle_gamma   90.00
#
_symmetry.space_group_name_H-M   'P 1'
#
loop_
_entity.id
_entity.type
_entity.pdbx_description
1 polymer ?
#
loop_
_entity_poly.entity_id
_entity_poly.type
_entity_poly.pdbx_seq_one_letter_code
_entity_poly.pdbx_strand_id
1 'polypeptide(L)'
;MCPTGNCTWDPVASLAVRALCSNVTSSIEKTCERLDDSSGITYDNCTVSLPNGVSAYYAGGYSTEEIALQVRPSSQPVVYTNATLPVIQRIEAVVASGEEGWNIAPDIHSNTGYVATECSLEPIVRSVKASVNSSVYRETVLTEWTKVEVWHDELKSSDRYSLLPNWNESLGVHPGQNFTLFPKSHATIRLFMESLFSGDAYTSTTRLVFRSIGTQYGSYATADVMEAFMYGNVTGCAGTENDRFGCAMRNVADAMSKSFRDQAYINNGPEADMAVGYTQVNVTIIHVRWQWLTLPLLVWLLSAVTWLGTEWKTRRVKLQKWSDNPLPLLFLYRGGEYSQTDEAQGVSGQAYERRAKSIHMRLYTKEDRAAFVE
;
A
#
# COMPACT_ATOMS: atom_id res chain seq x y z
N MET A 1 -0.71 -9.84 5.32
CA MET A 1 -1.98 -9.15 4.96
C MET A 1 -2.10 -7.87 5.79
N CYS A 2 -2.70 -6.80 5.26
CA CYS A 2 -2.92 -5.53 5.97
C CYS A 2 -4.41 -5.29 6.25
N PRO A 3 -4.95 -5.71 7.40
CA PRO A 3 -6.40 -5.73 7.63
C PRO A 3 -7.03 -4.34 7.78
N THR A 4 -6.27 -3.34 8.23
CA THR A 4 -6.77 -1.99 8.55
C THR A 4 -6.66 -1.00 7.40
N GLY A 5 -6.02 -1.40 6.29
CA GLY A 5 -5.64 -0.47 5.22
C GLY A 5 -4.54 0.53 5.62
N ASN A 6 -3.98 0.43 6.83
CA ASN A 6 -2.89 1.27 7.35
C ASN A 6 -1.84 0.40 8.04
N CYS A 7 -0.80 0.01 7.30
CA CYS A 7 0.24 -0.88 7.80
C CYS A 7 1.65 -0.40 7.42
N THR A 8 2.62 -0.76 8.23
CA THR A 8 4.03 -0.43 8.01
C THR A 8 4.89 -1.64 8.26
N TRP A 9 5.94 -1.83 7.48
CA TRP A 9 6.93 -2.88 7.70
C TRP A 9 8.27 -2.24 8.03
N ASP A 10 9.05 -2.93 8.86
CA ASP A 10 10.45 -2.59 9.04
C ASP A 10 11.20 -2.82 7.71
N PRO A 11 12.36 -2.19 7.51
CA PRO A 11 13.17 -2.40 6.32
C PRO A 11 13.48 -3.87 6.08
N VAL A 12 13.35 -4.33 4.84
CA VAL A 12 13.67 -5.71 4.42
C VAL A 12 14.61 -5.68 3.24
N ALA A 13 15.72 -6.42 3.34
CA ALA A 13 16.61 -6.67 2.21
C ALA A 13 16.21 -7.98 1.49
N SER A 14 16.13 -7.92 0.17
CA SER A 14 15.76 -9.05 -0.68
C SER A 14 16.55 -9.06 -1.98
N LEU A 15 16.65 -10.23 -2.61
CA LEU A 15 17.14 -10.33 -3.99
C LEU A 15 16.16 -9.61 -4.93
N ALA A 16 16.70 -8.80 -5.82
CA ALA A 16 15.97 -8.02 -6.81
C ALA A 16 16.76 -7.98 -8.12
N VAL A 17 16.16 -7.36 -9.13
CA VAL A 17 16.78 -7.07 -10.42
C VAL A 17 16.62 -5.58 -10.70
N ARG A 18 17.65 -4.96 -11.26
CA ARG A 18 17.57 -3.62 -11.84
C ARG A 18 17.81 -3.68 -13.34
N ALA A 19 17.20 -2.76 -14.08
CA ALA A 19 17.51 -2.52 -15.48
C ALA A 19 18.42 -1.30 -15.62
N LEU A 20 19.54 -1.46 -16.31
CA LEU A 20 20.41 -0.37 -16.73
C LEU A 20 20.31 -0.25 -18.24
N CYS A 21 19.87 0.90 -18.75
CA CYS A 21 19.67 1.12 -20.17
C CYS A 21 20.43 2.35 -20.65
N SER A 22 21.12 2.22 -21.77
CA SER A 22 21.93 3.28 -22.39
C SER A 22 21.55 3.45 -23.85
N ASN A 23 21.51 4.70 -24.32
CA ASN A 23 21.38 5.01 -25.73
C ASN A 23 22.74 4.76 -26.42
N VAL A 24 22.75 3.86 -27.39
CA VAL A 24 23.94 3.48 -28.17
C VAL A 24 23.79 3.82 -29.66
N THR A 25 22.89 4.75 -29.99
CA THR A 25 22.61 5.18 -31.36
C THR A 25 23.85 5.72 -32.07
N SER A 26 24.76 6.39 -31.35
CA SER A 26 26.02 6.89 -31.93
C SER A 26 26.98 5.79 -32.38
N SER A 27 26.77 4.55 -31.92
CA SER A 27 27.58 3.38 -32.29
C SER A 27 27.01 2.63 -33.50
N ILE A 28 25.90 3.11 -34.08
CA ILE A 28 25.32 2.52 -35.27
C ILE A 28 26.24 2.76 -36.46
N GLU A 29 26.55 1.69 -37.18
CA GLU A 29 27.22 1.71 -38.47
C GLU A 29 26.19 1.41 -39.58
N LYS A 30 26.30 2.12 -40.70
CA LYS A 30 25.42 1.96 -41.85
C LYS A 30 26.25 1.65 -43.09
N THR A 31 25.93 0.54 -43.75
CA THR A 31 26.54 0.11 -45.00
C THR A 31 25.45 -0.05 -46.06
N CYS A 32 25.60 0.60 -47.21
CA CYS A 32 24.64 0.50 -48.31
C CYS A 32 25.33 0.07 -49.60
N GLU A 33 24.69 -0.86 -50.32
CA GLU A 33 25.08 -1.32 -51.64
C GLU A 33 24.01 -0.96 -52.66
N ARG A 34 24.42 -0.56 -53.86
CA ARG A 34 23.50 -0.30 -54.99
C ARG A 34 23.28 -1.57 -55.78
N LEU A 35 22.02 -1.98 -55.91
CA LEU A 35 21.60 -3.18 -56.61
C LEU A 35 20.57 -2.84 -57.69
N ASP A 36 20.49 -3.67 -58.72
CA ASP A 36 19.48 -3.60 -59.76
C ASP A 36 18.45 -4.71 -59.54
N ASP A 37 17.16 -4.39 -59.61
CA ASP A 37 16.12 -5.42 -59.58
C ASP A 37 15.99 -6.15 -60.92
N SER A 38 15.15 -7.20 -60.97
CA SER A 38 14.94 -7.99 -62.19
C SER A 38 14.31 -7.20 -63.35
N SER A 39 13.80 -5.99 -63.09
CA SER A 39 13.26 -5.05 -64.07
C SER A 39 14.23 -3.93 -64.46
N GLY A 40 15.44 -3.93 -63.90
CA GLY A 40 16.48 -2.92 -64.16
C GLY A 40 16.32 -1.62 -63.37
N ILE A 41 15.48 -1.62 -62.31
CA ILE A 41 15.34 -0.48 -61.40
C ILE A 41 16.43 -0.57 -60.33
N THR A 42 17.26 0.47 -60.26
CA THR A 42 18.30 0.62 -59.24
C THR A 42 17.69 0.92 -57.87
N TYR A 43 18.14 0.24 -56.83
CA TYR A 43 17.78 0.50 -55.43
C TYR A 43 18.99 0.42 -54.50
N ASP A 44 18.92 1.12 -53.37
CA ASP A 44 19.89 1.00 -52.30
C ASP A 44 19.44 -0.11 -51.33
N ASN A 45 20.34 -1.06 -51.06
CA ASN A 45 20.20 -2.09 -50.03
C ASN A 45 21.11 -1.72 -48.85
N CYS A 46 20.51 -1.32 -47.75
CA CYS A 46 21.21 -0.80 -46.58
C CYS A 46 21.08 -1.75 -45.39
N THR A 47 22.20 -2.00 -44.74
CA THR A 47 22.28 -2.65 -43.43
C THR A 47 22.72 -1.64 -42.39
N VAL A 48 22.04 -1.65 -41.25
CA VAL A 48 22.29 -0.81 -40.09
C VAL A 48 22.62 -1.75 -38.93
N SER A 49 23.81 -1.64 -38.36
CA SER A 49 24.29 -2.58 -37.34
C SER A 49 24.97 -1.88 -36.18
N LEU A 50 24.93 -2.53 -35.01
CA LEU A 50 25.88 -2.25 -33.94
C LEU A 50 27.17 -3.06 -34.18
N PRO A 51 28.35 -2.59 -33.72
CA PRO A 51 29.66 -3.12 -34.12
C PRO A 51 29.86 -4.62 -33.87
N ASN A 52 29.13 -5.21 -32.91
CA ASN A 52 29.11 -6.66 -32.63
C ASN A 52 27.73 -7.11 -32.15
N GLY A 53 26.68 -6.56 -32.73
CA GLY A 53 25.36 -6.57 -32.13
C GLY A 53 24.22 -6.91 -33.06
N VAL A 54 23.05 -6.41 -32.67
CA VAL A 54 21.86 -6.47 -33.49
C VAL A 54 22.04 -5.64 -34.77
N SER A 55 21.38 -6.06 -35.85
CA SER A 55 21.38 -5.38 -37.15
C SER A 55 19.98 -5.35 -37.73
N ALA A 56 19.64 -4.32 -38.47
CA ALA A 56 18.42 -4.19 -39.25
C ALA A 56 18.79 -3.97 -40.72
N TYR A 57 18.01 -4.52 -41.65
CA TYR A 57 18.19 -4.31 -43.09
C TYR A 57 16.95 -3.65 -43.68
N TYR A 58 17.16 -2.80 -44.68
CA TYR A 58 16.09 -2.22 -45.49
C TYR A 58 16.61 -1.99 -46.91
N ALA A 59 15.75 -2.27 -47.90
CA ALA A 59 16.10 -2.13 -49.30
C ALA A 59 14.89 -1.62 -50.08
N GLY A 60 15.11 -0.94 -51.21
CA GLY A 60 14.02 -0.59 -52.13
C GLY A 60 13.67 -1.75 -53.06
N GLY A 61 12.40 -1.86 -53.48
CA GLY A 61 11.95 -2.86 -54.45
C GLY A 61 10.58 -3.47 -54.13
N TYR A 62 10.03 -4.29 -55.04
CA TYR A 62 8.70 -4.90 -54.84
C TYR A 62 8.68 -6.12 -53.90
N SER A 63 9.84 -6.63 -53.46
CA SER A 63 9.94 -7.90 -52.73
C SER A 63 10.88 -7.92 -51.52
N THR A 64 11.31 -6.77 -51.01
CA THR A 64 12.26 -6.70 -49.89
C THR A 64 11.52 -6.47 -48.59
N GLU A 65 11.67 -7.38 -47.63
CA GLU A 65 11.22 -7.16 -46.25
C GLU A 65 12.12 -6.09 -45.61
N GLU A 66 11.57 -5.13 -44.86
CA GLU A 66 12.36 -4.18 -44.09
C GLU A 66 12.23 -4.46 -42.58
N ILE A 67 13.35 -4.41 -41.86
CA ILE A 67 13.34 -4.62 -40.41
C ILE A 67 13.09 -3.28 -39.71
N ALA A 68 11.90 -3.17 -39.13
CA ALA A 68 11.44 -2.02 -38.38
C ALA A 68 11.97 -2.02 -36.95
N LEU A 69 12.01 -3.19 -36.31
CA LEU A 69 12.55 -3.40 -34.97
C LEU A 69 13.30 -4.73 -34.96
N GLN A 70 14.46 -4.76 -34.32
CA GLN A 70 15.10 -6.01 -33.94
C GLN A 70 15.62 -5.92 -32.51
N VAL A 71 15.31 -6.94 -31.72
CA VAL A 71 15.78 -7.09 -30.34
C VAL A 71 16.52 -8.42 -30.25
N ARG A 72 17.78 -8.38 -29.80
CA ARG A 72 18.58 -9.60 -29.58
C ARG A 72 19.48 -9.48 -28.35
N PRO A 73 19.75 -10.59 -27.65
CA PRO A 73 20.84 -10.65 -26.69
C PRO A 73 22.19 -10.52 -27.41
N SER A 74 23.13 -9.82 -26.79
CA SER A 74 24.50 -9.66 -27.27
C SER A 74 25.50 -10.26 -26.28
N SER A 75 26.49 -10.96 -26.83
CA SER A 75 27.65 -11.45 -26.09
C SER A 75 28.80 -10.45 -26.06
N GLN A 76 28.72 -9.38 -26.87
CA GLN A 76 29.71 -8.33 -26.99
C GLN A 76 29.01 -6.96 -26.95
N PRO A 77 28.46 -6.59 -25.78
CA PRO A 77 27.75 -5.32 -25.61
C PRO A 77 28.70 -4.13 -25.71
N VAL A 78 28.15 -2.97 -26.06
CA VAL A 78 28.88 -1.71 -26.24
C VAL A 78 29.19 -1.06 -24.88
N VAL A 79 28.24 -1.09 -23.95
CA VAL A 79 28.33 -0.38 -22.66
C VAL A 79 28.49 -1.36 -21.50
N TYR A 80 27.66 -2.40 -21.43
CA TYR A 80 27.58 -3.28 -20.26
C TYR A 80 28.44 -4.55 -20.38
N THR A 81 29.75 -4.38 -20.55
CA THR A 81 30.70 -5.48 -20.81
C THR A 81 30.90 -6.47 -19.65
N ASN A 82 30.61 -6.08 -18.42
CA ASN A 82 30.75 -6.91 -17.22
C ASN A 82 29.40 -7.43 -16.68
N ALA A 83 28.36 -7.46 -17.51
CA ALA A 83 27.04 -7.95 -17.11
C ALA A 83 27.05 -9.46 -16.81
N THR A 84 26.34 -9.87 -15.75
CA THR A 84 26.20 -11.29 -15.36
C THR A 84 25.09 -12.00 -16.12
N LEU A 85 24.04 -11.26 -16.49
CA LEU A 85 22.98 -11.72 -17.38
C LEU A 85 23.18 -11.16 -18.80
N PRO A 86 22.52 -11.75 -19.81
CA PRO A 86 22.58 -11.29 -21.19
C PRO A 86 22.20 -9.82 -21.32
N VAL A 87 23.02 -9.08 -22.07
CA VAL A 87 22.72 -7.69 -22.44
C VAL A 87 21.83 -7.71 -23.67
N ILE A 88 20.72 -7.00 -23.61
CA ILE A 88 19.72 -6.97 -24.66
C ILE A 88 19.93 -5.69 -25.48
N GLN A 89 20.18 -5.87 -26.77
CA GLN A 89 20.33 -4.78 -27.72
C GLN A 89 19.09 -4.67 -28.59
N ARG A 90 18.73 -3.43 -28.89
CA ARG A 90 17.62 -3.06 -29.75
C ARG A 90 18.10 -2.10 -30.81
N ILE A 91 17.67 -2.32 -32.06
CA ILE A 91 17.67 -1.33 -33.13
C ILE A 91 16.23 -1.15 -33.61
N GLU A 92 15.78 0.10 -33.73
CA GLU A 92 14.44 0.45 -34.18
C GLU A 92 14.50 1.61 -35.19
N ALA A 93 13.72 1.52 -36.26
CA ALA A 93 13.48 2.63 -37.18
C ALA A 93 12.57 3.66 -36.51
N VAL A 94 12.98 4.94 -36.46
CA VAL A 94 12.22 6.01 -35.78
C VAL A 94 10.77 6.10 -36.27
N VAL A 95 10.56 5.90 -37.57
CA VAL A 95 9.23 5.97 -38.22
C VAL A 95 8.32 4.78 -37.91
N ALA A 96 8.87 3.67 -37.38
CA ALA A 96 8.11 2.45 -37.14
C ALA A 96 7.23 2.50 -35.88
N SER A 97 7.36 3.55 -35.07
CA SER A 97 6.53 3.79 -33.88
C SER A 97 5.17 4.43 -34.17
N GLY A 98 4.84 4.66 -35.46
CA GLY A 98 3.58 5.26 -35.92
C GLY A 98 2.36 4.31 -35.88
N GLU A 99 1.15 4.89 -35.96
CA GLU A 99 -0.13 4.16 -35.87
C GLU A 99 -0.33 3.08 -36.95
N GLU A 100 -1.12 2.04 -36.62
CA GLU A 100 -1.50 0.97 -37.54
C GLU A 100 -2.21 1.51 -38.80
N GLY A 101 -1.87 0.98 -39.98
CA GLY A 101 -2.53 1.31 -41.26
C GLY A 101 -1.81 2.32 -42.14
N TRP A 102 -0.62 2.78 -41.75
CA TRP A 102 0.29 3.55 -42.60
C TRP A 102 1.15 2.65 -43.50
N ASN A 103 1.59 3.16 -44.65
CA ASN A 103 2.54 2.48 -45.53
C ASN A 103 3.95 2.55 -44.93
N ILE A 104 4.19 1.78 -43.86
CA ILE A 104 5.42 1.82 -43.05
C ILE A 104 6.68 1.48 -43.87
N ALA A 105 6.56 0.56 -44.84
CA ALA A 105 7.68 0.15 -45.69
C ALA A 105 8.29 1.32 -46.51
N PRO A 106 7.52 2.08 -47.32
CA PRO A 106 8.00 3.29 -48.00
C PRO A 106 8.64 4.36 -47.09
N ASP A 107 8.14 4.52 -45.86
CA ASP A 107 8.69 5.50 -44.91
C ASP A 107 10.02 5.04 -44.34
N ILE A 108 10.17 3.73 -44.14
CA ILE A 108 11.45 3.15 -43.73
C ILE A 108 12.53 3.38 -44.80
N HIS A 109 12.16 3.25 -46.08
CA HIS A 109 13.07 3.43 -47.20
C HIS A 109 13.50 4.90 -47.41
N SER A 110 12.59 5.86 -47.29
CA SER A 110 12.79 7.23 -47.79
C SER A 110 13.55 8.17 -46.83
N ASN A 111 13.48 7.98 -45.51
CA ASN A 111 14.15 8.86 -44.54
C ASN A 111 14.29 8.25 -43.12
N THR A 112 14.94 7.09 -42.97
CA THR A 112 15.10 6.48 -41.63
C THR A 112 16.34 6.89 -40.89
N GLY A 113 16.12 7.57 -39.77
CA GLY A 113 16.97 7.41 -38.61
C GLY A 113 16.66 6.06 -37.95
N TYR A 114 17.71 5.32 -37.59
CA TYR A 114 17.61 4.21 -36.65
C TYR A 114 18.13 4.67 -35.30
N VAL A 115 17.45 4.23 -34.25
CA VAL A 115 17.89 4.43 -32.86
C VAL A 115 18.26 3.08 -32.26
N ALA A 116 19.28 3.10 -31.42
CA ALA A 116 19.74 1.91 -30.73
C ALA A 116 19.77 2.11 -29.22
N THR A 117 19.32 1.08 -28.52
CA THR A 117 19.31 1.04 -27.04
C THR A 117 19.89 -0.27 -26.59
N GLU A 118 20.73 -0.21 -25.56
CA GLU A 118 21.30 -1.38 -24.92
C GLU A 118 20.83 -1.41 -23.46
N CYS A 119 20.33 -2.56 -23.00
CA CYS A 119 19.87 -2.75 -21.64
C CYS A 119 20.48 -3.99 -20.99
N SER A 120 20.93 -3.86 -19.75
CA SER A 120 21.39 -4.97 -18.90
C SER A 120 20.42 -5.17 -17.74
N LEU A 121 20.08 -6.42 -17.46
CA LEU A 121 19.32 -6.82 -16.27
C LEU A 121 20.30 -7.34 -15.23
N GLU A 122 20.45 -6.65 -14.11
CA GLU A 122 21.45 -7.01 -13.10
C GLU A 122 20.78 -7.49 -11.82
N PRO A 123 21.08 -8.72 -11.36
CA PRO A 123 20.73 -9.15 -10.02
C PRO A 123 21.41 -8.27 -8.98
N ILE A 124 20.64 -7.79 -8.01
CA ILE A 124 21.09 -6.93 -6.91
C ILE A 124 20.44 -7.38 -5.61
N VAL A 125 20.97 -6.92 -4.48
CA VAL A 125 20.22 -6.91 -3.22
C VAL A 125 19.64 -5.51 -3.05
N ARG A 126 18.34 -5.43 -2.77
CA ARG A 126 17.64 -4.16 -2.55
C ARG A 126 17.00 -4.16 -1.17
N SER A 127 17.31 -3.12 -0.40
CA SER A 127 16.61 -2.83 0.85
C SER A 127 15.44 -1.90 0.58
N VAL A 128 14.25 -2.31 1.02
CA VAL A 128 13.02 -1.53 0.86
C VAL A 128 12.31 -1.36 2.19
N LYS A 129 11.65 -0.21 2.37
CA LYS A 129 10.69 0.02 3.43
C LYS A 129 9.31 0.16 2.82
N ALA A 130 8.44 -0.79 3.13
CA ALA A 130 7.08 -0.85 2.63
C ALA A 130 6.08 -0.20 3.61
N SER A 131 5.06 0.44 3.05
CA SER A 131 3.94 0.98 3.82
C SER A 131 2.65 0.91 3.00
N VAL A 132 1.54 0.77 3.70
CA VAL A 132 0.19 0.89 3.17
C VAL A 132 -0.46 2.03 3.93
N ASN A 133 -0.94 3.04 3.21
CA ASN A 133 -1.73 4.13 3.78
C ASN A 133 -3.03 4.25 2.99
N SER A 134 -4.16 4.20 3.68
CA SER A 134 -5.49 4.28 3.07
C SER A 134 -5.65 3.25 1.94
N SER A 135 -5.18 2.02 2.18
CA SER A 135 -5.17 0.89 1.24
C SER A 135 -4.29 1.07 0.00
N VAL A 136 -3.46 2.11 -0.07
CA VAL A 136 -2.49 2.33 -1.15
C VAL A 136 -1.11 1.85 -0.70
N TYR A 137 -0.56 0.87 -1.41
CA TYR A 137 0.78 0.35 -1.18
C TYR A 137 1.86 1.27 -1.76
N ARG A 138 2.93 1.50 -0.99
CA ARG A 138 4.12 2.23 -1.41
C ARG A 138 5.38 1.57 -0.86
N GLU A 139 6.38 1.40 -1.72
CA GLU A 139 7.73 1.02 -1.34
C GLU A 139 8.66 2.22 -1.47
N THR A 140 9.58 2.34 -0.51
CA THR A 140 10.69 3.28 -0.58
C THR A 140 12.00 2.49 -0.60
N VAL A 141 12.84 2.72 -1.61
CA VAL A 141 14.15 2.08 -1.71
C VAL A 141 15.10 2.81 -0.78
N LEU A 142 15.74 2.07 0.14
CA LEU A 142 16.70 2.64 1.08
C LEU A 142 18.12 2.55 0.55
N THR A 143 18.48 1.40 -0.04
CA THR A 143 19.80 1.17 -0.64
C THR A 143 19.78 -0.04 -1.57
N GLU A 144 20.80 -0.12 -2.42
CA GLU A 144 21.06 -1.26 -3.31
C GLU A 144 22.52 -1.70 -3.19
N TRP A 145 22.74 -3.01 -3.27
CA TRP A 145 24.07 -3.61 -3.34
C TRP A 145 24.23 -4.39 -4.63
N THR A 146 25.31 -4.09 -5.35
CA THR A 146 25.56 -4.57 -6.71
C THR A 146 26.76 -5.49 -6.82
N LYS A 147 27.55 -5.61 -5.73
CA LYS A 147 28.74 -6.46 -5.72
C LYS A 147 28.31 -7.93 -5.74
N VAL A 148 28.67 -8.62 -6.82
CA VAL A 148 28.49 -10.05 -6.99
C VAL A 148 29.82 -10.74 -6.75
N GLU A 149 29.83 -11.72 -5.85
CA GLU A 149 30.95 -12.63 -5.65
C GLU A 149 30.65 -13.93 -6.39
N VAL A 150 31.47 -14.22 -7.40
CA VAL A 150 31.40 -15.43 -8.21
C VAL A 150 32.46 -16.40 -7.71
N TRP A 151 32.04 -17.60 -7.31
CA TRP A 151 32.95 -18.66 -6.90
C TRP A 151 32.54 -19.99 -7.53
N HIS A 152 33.54 -20.79 -7.89
CA HIS A 152 33.33 -22.08 -8.52
C HIS A 152 33.00 -23.13 -7.47
N ASP A 153 31.82 -23.74 -7.54
CA ASP A 153 31.47 -24.89 -6.70
C ASP A 153 32.05 -26.16 -7.34
N GLU A 154 33.24 -26.57 -6.88
CA GLU A 154 33.95 -27.75 -7.38
C GLU A 154 33.09 -29.03 -7.30
N LEU A 155 32.24 -29.16 -6.28
CA LEU A 155 31.39 -30.34 -6.09
C LEU A 155 30.26 -30.41 -7.13
N LYS A 156 29.84 -29.27 -7.66
CA LYS A 156 28.76 -29.16 -8.66
C LYS A 156 29.23 -28.70 -10.02
N SER A 157 30.55 -28.54 -10.22
CA SER A 157 31.18 -28.03 -11.44
C SER A 157 30.45 -26.79 -12.00
N SER A 158 30.04 -25.86 -11.13
CA SER A 158 29.22 -24.71 -11.54
C SER A 158 29.46 -23.47 -10.70
N ASP A 159 29.38 -22.31 -11.35
CA ASP A 159 29.63 -21.03 -10.69
C ASP A 159 28.42 -20.54 -9.91
N ARG A 160 28.61 -20.22 -8.64
CA ARG A 160 27.59 -19.62 -7.77
C ARG A 160 27.75 -18.12 -7.73
N TYR A 161 26.61 -17.44 -7.71
CA TYR A 161 26.51 -15.99 -7.66
C TYR A 161 25.95 -15.60 -6.31
N SER A 162 26.81 -15.08 -5.44
CA SER A 162 26.43 -14.65 -4.09
C SER A 162 26.58 -13.13 -3.98
N LEU A 163 25.55 -12.47 -3.49
CA LEU A 163 25.57 -11.06 -3.13
C LEU A 163 25.62 -10.96 -1.61
N LEU A 164 26.69 -10.34 -1.12
CA LEU A 164 27.03 -10.25 0.29
C LEU A 164 27.04 -8.78 0.72
N PRO A 165 25.86 -8.17 0.99
CA PRO A 165 25.82 -6.85 1.57
C PRO A 165 26.42 -6.86 2.99
N ASN A 166 27.05 -5.75 3.38
CA ASN A 166 27.49 -5.58 4.77
C ASN A 166 26.29 -5.63 5.71
N TRP A 167 26.44 -6.29 6.85
CA TRP A 167 25.42 -6.36 7.88
C TRP A 167 24.99 -4.95 8.32
N ASN A 168 23.69 -4.70 8.26
CA ASN A 168 23.06 -3.49 8.78
C ASN A 168 21.57 -3.75 9.04
N GLU A 169 21.23 -3.89 10.33
CA GLU A 169 19.87 -4.19 10.78
C GLU A 169 18.87 -3.08 10.39
N SER A 170 19.32 -1.81 10.40
CA SER A 170 18.47 -0.68 9.97
C SER A 170 18.11 -0.71 8.48
N LEU A 171 18.80 -1.53 7.69
CA LEU A 171 18.55 -1.75 6.27
C LEU A 171 17.96 -3.14 6.00
N GLY A 172 17.56 -3.88 7.03
CA GLY A 172 16.92 -5.18 6.88
C GLY A 172 17.87 -6.32 6.48
N VAL A 173 19.17 -6.16 6.71
CA VAL A 173 20.19 -7.20 6.50
C VAL A 173 20.59 -7.78 7.85
N HIS A 174 20.51 -9.09 8.02
CA HIS A 174 20.87 -9.81 9.24
C HIS A 174 22.31 -10.35 9.21
N PRO A 175 22.93 -10.61 10.38
CA PRO A 175 24.25 -11.22 10.45
C PRO A 175 24.28 -12.59 9.76
N GLY A 176 25.25 -12.80 8.86
CA GLY A 176 25.41 -14.08 8.13
C GLY A 176 24.36 -14.34 7.04
N GLN A 177 23.54 -13.34 6.68
CA GLN A 177 22.53 -13.46 5.63
C GLN A 177 23.19 -13.40 4.24
N ASN A 178 23.07 -14.50 3.47
CA ASN A 178 23.61 -14.60 2.12
C ASN A 178 22.49 -14.60 1.09
N PHE A 179 22.59 -13.75 0.07
CA PHE A 179 21.66 -13.74 -1.06
C PHE A 179 22.32 -14.45 -2.24
N THR A 180 21.90 -15.68 -2.52
CA THR A 180 22.57 -16.52 -3.54
C THR A 180 21.60 -16.94 -4.63
N LEU A 181 22.02 -16.77 -5.88
CA LEU A 181 21.37 -17.38 -7.04
C LEU A 181 22.05 -18.71 -7.33
N PHE A 182 21.27 -19.79 -7.30
CA PHE A 182 21.78 -21.11 -7.68
C PHE A 182 22.19 -21.12 -9.16
N PRO A 183 23.26 -21.86 -9.54
CA PRO A 183 23.78 -21.83 -10.91
C PRO A 183 22.73 -22.24 -11.95
N LYS A 184 21.91 -23.24 -11.60
CA LYS A 184 20.81 -23.73 -12.45
C LYS A 184 19.72 -22.66 -12.63
N SER A 185 19.36 -21.95 -11.56
CA SER A 185 18.42 -20.82 -11.62
C SER A 185 18.95 -19.69 -12.49
N HIS A 186 20.23 -19.34 -12.33
CA HIS A 186 20.89 -18.32 -13.14
C HIS A 186 20.89 -18.71 -14.64
N ALA A 187 21.27 -19.95 -14.96
CA ALA A 187 21.25 -20.46 -16.33
C ALA A 187 19.83 -20.46 -16.93
N THR A 188 18.81 -20.85 -16.16
CA THR A 188 17.42 -20.83 -16.62
C THR A 188 16.91 -19.41 -16.86
N ILE A 189 17.21 -18.46 -15.96
CA ILE A 189 16.85 -17.04 -16.15
C ILE A 189 17.51 -16.50 -17.42
N ARG A 190 18.81 -16.78 -17.60
CA ARG A 190 19.56 -16.39 -18.79
C ARG A 190 18.91 -16.92 -20.07
N LEU A 191 18.69 -18.23 -20.18
CA LEU A 191 18.11 -18.85 -21.37
C LEU A 191 16.69 -18.34 -21.65
N PHE A 192 15.90 -18.13 -20.60
CA PHE A 192 14.55 -17.57 -20.73
C PHE A 192 14.58 -16.14 -21.29
N MET A 193 15.46 -15.29 -20.77
CA MET A 193 15.59 -13.91 -21.25
C MET A 193 16.19 -13.84 -22.65
N GLU A 194 17.19 -14.66 -22.98
CA GLU A 194 17.73 -14.74 -24.35
C GLU A 194 16.65 -15.09 -25.37
N SER A 195 15.79 -16.05 -25.03
CA SER A 195 14.70 -16.49 -25.91
C SER A 195 13.59 -15.45 -26.05
N LEU A 196 13.18 -14.84 -24.93
CA LEU A 196 12.11 -13.85 -24.92
C LEU A 196 12.50 -12.57 -25.68
N PHE A 197 13.77 -12.19 -25.63
CA PHE A 197 14.31 -10.99 -26.29
C PHE A 197 15.08 -11.30 -27.58
N SER A 198 14.67 -12.32 -28.34
CA SER A 198 15.22 -12.67 -29.65
C SER A 198 14.14 -12.61 -30.73
N GLY A 199 13.80 -11.40 -31.20
CA GLY A 199 12.72 -11.20 -32.17
C GLY A 199 12.94 -10.00 -33.09
N ASP A 200 12.18 -9.97 -34.18
CA ASP A 200 12.06 -8.84 -35.09
C ASP A 200 10.60 -8.49 -35.38
N ALA A 201 10.42 -7.21 -35.72
CA ALA A 201 9.26 -6.73 -36.45
C ALA A 201 9.73 -6.35 -37.85
N TYR A 202 9.19 -7.02 -38.86
CA TYR A 202 9.46 -6.71 -40.25
C TYR A 202 8.20 -6.19 -40.94
N THR A 203 8.39 -5.39 -41.96
CA THR A 203 7.30 -4.81 -42.75
C THR A 203 6.68 -5.86 -43.67
N SER A 204 5.35 -5.86 -43.68
CA SER A 204 4.54 -6.29 -44.81
C SER A 204 3.93 -5.05 -45.47
N THR A 205 3.24 -5.21 -46.59
CA THR A 205 2.77 -4.10 -47.43
C THR A 205 1.91 -3.08 -46.68
N THR A 206 1.19 -3.49 -45.63
CA THR A 206 0.26 -2.64 -44.87
C THR A 206 0.40 -2.75 -43.35
N ARG A 207 1.30 -3.60 -42.84
CA ARG A 207 1.41 -3.88 -41.41
C ARG A 207 2.79 -4.39 -41.04
N LEU A 208 3.15 -4.26 -39.77
CA LEU A 208 4.27 -4.99 -39.20
C LEU A 208 3.88 -6.44 -38.90
N VAL A 209 4.83 -7.34 -39.08
CA VAL A 209 4.73 -8.74 -38.72
C VAL A 209 5.81 -9.04 -37.70
N PHE A 210 5.40 -9.62 -36.58
CA PHE A 210 6.27 -9.94 -35.45
C PHE A 210 6.62 -11.43 -35.48
N ARG A 211 7.90 -11.75 -35.32
CA ARG A 211 8.34 -13.15 -35.25
C ARG A 211 9.51 -13.32 -34.28
N SER A 212 9.70 -14.56 -33.84
CA SER A 212 10.88 -14.97 -33.07
C SER A 212 12.06 -15.27 -34.01
N ILE A 213 13.26 -14.82 -33.66
CA ILE A 213 14.50 -15.11 -34.37
C ILE A 213 15.26 -16.23 -33.66
N GLY A 214 15.15 -17.44 -34.20
CA GLY A 214 15.87 -18.64 -33.75
C GLY A 214 14.95 -19.69 -33.11
N THR A 215 15.47 -20.90 -32.94
CA THR A 215 14.77 -22.03 -32.32
C THR A 215 15.21 -22.16 -30.86
N GLN A 216 14.72 -21.29 -29.99
CA GLN A 216 15.10 -21.30 -28.58
C GLN A 216 13.98 -21.85 -27.68
N TYR A 217 14.37 -22.40 -26.52
CA TYR A 217 13.45 -22.80 -25.46
C TYR A 217 12.51 -21.63 -25.12
N GLY A 218 11.19 -21.84 -25.16
CA GLY A 218 10.25 -20.85 -24.63
C GLY A 218 10.02 -19.62 -25.51
N SER A 219 10.15 -19.73 -26.84
CA SER A 219 9.77 -18.67 -27.80
C SER A 219 8.25 -18.38 -27.86
N TYR A 220 7.49 -18.82 -26.86
CA TYR A 220 6.03 -18.83 -26.89
C TYR A 220 5.42 -17.42 -26.88
N ALA A 221 6.15 -16.43 -26.37
CA ALA A 221 5.70 -15.04 -26.24
C ALA A 221 6.64 -14.03 -26.92
N THR A 222 7.67 -14.47 -27.65
CA THR A 222 8.65 -13.56 -28.24
C THR A 222 8.00 -12.58 -29.23
N ALA A 223 7.08 -13.06 -30.09
CA ALA A 223 6.36 -12.20 -31.02
C ALA A 223 5.48 -11.17 -30.28
N ASP A 224 4.75 -11.62 -29.24
CA ASP A 224 3.92 -10.75 -28.40
C ASP A 224 4.77 -9.69 -27.67
N VAL A 225 6.00 -10.03 -27.27
CA VAL A 225 6.94 -9.08 -26.64
C VAL A 225 7.42 -8.04 -27.66
N MET A 226 7.71 -8.44 -28.90
CA MET A 226 8.07 -7.47 -29.96
C MET A 226 6.91 -6.53 -30.24
N GLU A 227 5.68 -7.06 -30.34
CA GLU A 227 4.46 -6.28 -30.52
C GLU A 227 4.21 -5.33 -29.35
N ALA A 228 4.38 -5.81 -28.11
CA ALA A 228 4.24 -4.98 -26.90
C ALA A 228 5.27 -3.83 -26.85
N PHE A 229 6.48 -4.05 -27.34
CA PHE A 229 7.48 -2.98 -27.43
C PHE A 229 7.10 -1.90 -28.45
N MET A 230 6.49 -2.27 -29.57
CA MET A 230 6.10 -1.33 -30.62
C MET A 230 4.77 -0.65 -30.33
N TYR A 231 3.75 -1.38 -29.90
CA TYR A 231 2.37 -0.90 -29.78
C TYR A 231 1.80 -0.94 -28.36
N GLY A 232 2.42 -1.68 -27.44
CA GLY A 232 1.92 -1.81 -26.08
C GLY A 232 1.91 -0.50 -25.27
N ASN A 233 0.76 -0.14 -24.71
CA ASN A 233 0.64 0.98 -23.77
C ASN A 233 1.18 0.57 -22.39
N VAL A 234 2.51 0.62 -22.25
CA VAL A 234 3.20 0.24 -21.02
C VAL A 234 3.01 1.33 -19.97
N THR A 235 2.43 0.95 -18.82
CA THR A 235 2.17 1.88 -17.70
C THR A 235 3.45 2.58 -17.27
N GLY A 236 3.39 3.91 -17.14
CA GLY A 236 4.53 4.74 -16.76
C GLY A 236 5.49 5.08 -17.91
N CYS A 237 5.28 4.55 -19.13
CA CYS A 237 6.17 4.77 -20.27
C CYS A 237 5.59 5.63 -21.41
N ALA A 238 4.32 6.05 -21.30
CA ALA A 238 3.59 6.78 -22.35
C ALA A 238 4.18 8.17 -22.70
N GLY A 239 5.06 8.74 -21.88
CA GLY A 239 5.72 10.05 -22.12
C GLY A 239 7.23 9.96 -22.43
N THR A 240 7.75 8.76 -22.68
CA THR A 240 9.19 8.55 -22.94
C THR A 240 9.46 8.41 -24.44
N GLU A 241 9.30 9.49 -25.21
CA GLU A 241 9.42 9.49 -26.69
C GLU A 241 10.71 8.83 -27.20
N ASN A 242 11.81 8.87 -26.44
CA ASN A 242 13.11 8.29 -26.83
C ASN A 242 13.63 7.16 -25.90
N ASP A 243 12.85 6.72 -24.91
CA ASP A 243 13.28 5.73 -23.90
C ASP A 243 12.17 4.73 -23.51
N ARG A 244 11.22 4.49 -24.41
CA ARG A 244 10.14 3.52 -24.17
C ARG A 244 10.68 2.12 -23.88
N PHE A 245 11.67 1.68 -24.64
CA PHE A 245 12.31 0.38 -24.43
C PHE A 245 12.99 0.30 -23.05
N GLY A 246 13.77 1.32 -22.67
CA GLY A 246 14.42 1.33 -21.36
C GLY A 246 13.42 1.39 -20.21
N CYS A 247 12.33 2.13 -20.37
CA CYS A 247 11.22 2.14 -19.42
C CYS A 247 10.55 0.77 -19.28
N ALA A 248 10.24 0.10 -20.40
CA ALA A 248 9.68 -1.25 -20.38
C ALA A 248 10.64 -2.26 -19.72
N MET A 249 11.94 -2.15 -19.95
CA MET A 249 12.94 -3.00 -19.32
C MET A 249 13.02 -2.80 -17.80
N ARG A 250 12.76 -1.60 -17.27
CA ARG A 250 12.61 -1.38 -15.81
C ARG A 250 11.39 -2.13 -15.26
N ASN A 251 10.27 -2.11 -15.97
CA ASN A 251 9.09 -2.88 -15.57
C ASN A 251 9.37 -4.40 -15.59
N VAL A 252 10.16 -4.88 -16.55
CA VAL A 252 10.64 -6.28 -16.56
C VAL A 252 11.48 -6.59 -15.31
N ALA A 253 12.43 -5.72 -14.96
CA ALA A 253 13.25 -5.88 -13.76
C ALA A 253 12.42 -5.87 -12.47
N ASP A 254 11.42 -4.99 -12.37
CA ASP A 254 10.49 -4.95 -11.23
C ASP A 254 9.63 -6.22 -11.16
N ALA A 255 9.16 -6.72 -12.31
CA ALA A 255 8.43 -7.98 -12.39
C ALA A 255 9.30 -9.18 -11.93
N MET A 256 10.55 -9.26 -12.38
CA MET A 256 11.50 -10.28 -11.91
C MET A 256 11.75 -10.18 -10.40
N SER A 257 11.93 -8.97 -9.88
CA SER A 257 12.11 -8.72 -8.45
C SER A 257 10.91 -9.20 -7.65
N LYS A 258 9.70 -8.95 -8.14
CA LYS A 258 8.46 -9.45 -7.56
C LYS A 258 8.40 -10.97 -7.61
N SER A 259 8.76 -11.61 -8.73
CA SER A 259 8.81 -13.07 -8.83
C SER A 259 9.76 -13.71 -7.81
N PHE A 260 10.93 -13.09 -7.55
CA PHE A 260 11.84 -13.57 -6.52
C PHE A 260 11.22 -13.51 -5.11
N ARG A 261 10.51 -12.44 -4.79
CA ARG A 261 9.85 -12.25 -3.48
C ARG A 261 8.63 -13.16 -3.31
N ASP A 262 7.82 -13.30 -4.35
CA ASP A 262 6.55 -14.04 -4.30
C ASP A 262 6.76 -15.56 -4.27
N GLN A 263 7.91 -16.08 -4.72
CA GLN A 263 8.11 -17.52 -4.86
C GLN A 263 7.93 -18.30 -3.55
N ALA A 264 8.36 -17.74 -2.42
CA ALA A 264 8.19 -18.37 -1.12
C ALA A 264 6.69 -18.51 -0.75
N TYR A 265 5.91 -17.47 -1.04
CA TYR A 265 4.46 -17.46 -0.85
C TYR A 265 3.74 -18.40 -1.82
N ILE A 266 4.18 -18.49 -3.07
CA ILE A 266 3.59 -19.43 -4.05
C ILE A 266 3.77 -20.88 -3.59
N ASN A 267 4.93 -21.22 -3.02
CA ASN A 267 5.22 -22.58 -2.58
C ASN A 267 4.52 -22.97 -1.28
N ASN A 268 4.47 -22.07 -0.29
CA ASN A 268 4.04 -22.40 1.08
C ASN A 268 2.80 -21.63 1.54
N GLY A 269 2.23 -20.77 0.69
CA GLY A 269 1.05 -19.97 1.02
C GLY A 269 1.26 -19.10 2.27
N PRO A 270 0.27 -19.07 3.19
CA PRO A 270 0.36 -18.30 4.44
C PRO A 270 1.47 -18.76 5.39
N GLU A 271 1.99 -19.98 5.23
CA GLU A 271 3.06 -20.55 6.07
C GLU A 271 4.46 -20.16 5.57
N ALA A 272 4.56 -19.40 4.47
CA ALA A 272 5.82 -18.83 4.02
C ALA A 272 6.40 -17.88 5.08
N ASP A 273 7.73 -17.79 5.11
CA ASP A 273 8.46 -16.84 5.95
C ASP A 273 8.30 -15.40 5.42
N MET A 274 7.13 -14.83 5.68
CA MET A 274 6.72 -13.52 5.20
C MET A 274 7.19 -12.42 6.16
N ALA A 275 7.55 -11.27 5.62
CA ALA A 275 7.91 -10.11 6.43
C ALA A 275 6.76 -9.70 7.37
N VAL A 276 7.07 -9.64 8.67
CA VAL A 276 6.13 -9.20 9.71
C VAL A 276 6.02 -7.68 9.68
N GLY A 277 4.80 -7.16 9.77
CA GLY A 277 4.52 -5.72 9.77
C GLY A 277 3.59 -5.33 10.91
N TYR A 278 3.49 -4.03 11.13
CA TYR A 278 2.64 -3.41 12.14
C TYR A 278 1.38 -2.83 11.48
N THR A 279 0.25 -3.00 12.15
CA THR A 279 -1.03 -2.41 11.74
C THR A 279 -1.42 -1.28 12.69
N GLN A 280 -1.87 -0.16 12.14
CA GLN A 280 -2.41 0.93 12.96
C GLN A 280 -3.86 0.62 13.34
N VAL A 281 -4.18 0.74 14.63
CA VAL A 281 -5.53 0.49 15.16
C VAL A 281 -6.05 1.75 15.85
N ASN A 282 -7.32 2.07 15.63
CA ASN A 282 -7.97 3.18 16.32
C ASN A 282 -8.24 2.77 17.77
N VAL A 283 -7.64 3.49 18.72
CA VAL A 283 -7.83 3.26 20.16
C VAL A 283 -8.59 4.44 20.76
N THR A 284 -9.65 4.15 21.51
CA THR A 284 -10.40 5.18 22.24
C THR A 284 -9.67 5.51 23.54
N ILE A 285 -9.09 6.70 23.63
CA ILE A 285 -8.44 7.20 24.85
C ILE A 285 -9.45 8.06 25.63
N ILE A 286 -9.88 7.58 26.80
CA ILE A 286 -10.80 8.31 27.67
C ILE A 286 -9.99 9.20 28.63
N HIS A 287 -10.10 10.52 28.47
CA HIS A 287 -9.54 11.49 29.41
C HIS A 287 -10.58 11.88 30.47
N VAL A 288 -10.40 11.38 31.71
CA VAL A 288 -11.24 11.77 32.84
C VAL A 288 -10.82 13.15 33.35
N ARG A 289 -11.70 14.15 33.19
CA ARG A 289 -11.50 15.50 33.72
C ARG A 289 -12.17 15.66 35.08
N TRP A 290 -11.41 15.46 36.15
CA TRP A 290 -11.87 15.54 37.55
C TRP A 290 -12.48 16.89 37.96
N GLN A 291 -12.15 17.97 37.24
CA GLN A 291 -12.69 19.30 37.51
C GLN A 291 -14.23 19.32 37.44
N TRP A 292 -14.86 18.49 36.62
CA TRP A 292 -16.33 18.41 36.51
C TRP A 292 -17.01 17.73 37.71
N LEU A 293 -16.27 16.98 38.53
CA LEU A 293 -16.79 16.40 39.76
C LEU A 293 -16.89 17.41 40.91
N THR A 294 -16.23 18.58 40.80
CA THR A 294 -16.22 19.59 41.86
C THR A 294 -17.60 20.16 42.15
N LEU A 295 -18.37 20.47 41.10
CA LEU A 295 -19.70 21.06 41.21
C LEU A 295 -20.72 20.13 41.91
N PRO A 296 -20.94 18.86 41.46
CA PRO A 296 -21.84 17.97 42.17
C PRO A 296 -21.38 17.71 43.61
N LEU A 297 -20.07 17.55 43.87
CA LEU A 297 -19.56 17.38 45.23
C LEU A 297 -19.84 18.61 46.12
N LEU A 298 -19.68 19.82 45.59
CA LEU A 298 -20.03 21.05 46.30
C LEU A 298 -21.53 21.13 46.59
N VAL A 299 -22.39 20.76 45.65
CA VAL A 299 -23.84 20.73 45.85
C VAL A 299 -24.21 19.76 46.98
N TRP A 300 -23.61 18.56 47.00
CA TRP A 300 -23.81 17.58 48.07
C TRP A 300 -23.34 18.11 49.43
N LEU A 301 -22.15 18.72 49.49
CA LEU A 301 -21.62 19.30 50.73
C LEU A 301 -22.49 20.45 51.25
N LEU A 302 -22.90 21.37 50.38
CA LEU A 302 -23.79 22.47 50.74
C LEU A 302 -25.15 21.96 51.23
N SER A 303 -25.70 20.93 50.58
CA SER A 303 -26.95 20.30 51.02
C SER A 303 -26.81 19.67 52.41
N ALA A 304 -25.71 18.96 52.68
CA ALA A 304 -25.45 18.38 54.00
C ALA A 304 -25.28 19.46 55.08
N VAL A 305 -24.55 20.55 54.78
CA VAL A 305 -24.34 21.68 55.69
C VAL A 305 -25.66 22.39 56.02
N THR A 306 -26.50 22.65 55.01
CA THR A 306 -27.82 23.27 55.24
C THR A 306 -28.72 22.37 56.08
N TRP A 307 -28.75 21.06 55.81
CA TRP A 307 -29.53 20.11 56.59
C TRP A 307 -29.07 20.06 58.06
N LEU A 308 -27.78 19.87 58.32
CA LEU A 308 -27.22 19.89 59.68
C LEU A 308 -27.43 21.24 60.38
N GLY A 309 -27.28 22.35 59.65
CA GLY A 309 -27.52 23.70 60.16
C GLY A 309 -28.97 23.92 60.57
N THR A 310 -29.92 23.44 59.76
CA THR A 310 -31.35 23.51 60.10
C THR A 310 -31.67 22.68 61.34
N GLU A 311 -31.12 21.47 61.46
CA GLU A 311 -31.34 20.64 62.64
C GLU A 311 -30.73 21.26 63.90
N TRP A 312 -29.51 21.77 63.82
CA TRP A 312 -28.83 22.40 64.96
C TRP A 312 -29.55 23.66 65.44
N LYS A 313 -29.95 24.55 64.51
CA LYS A 313 -30.68 25.77 64.84
C LYS A 313 -32.06 25.45 65.43
N THR A 314 -32.76 24.45 64.89
CA THR A 314 -34.06 24.00 65.42
C THR A 314 -33.92 23.45 66.84
N ARG A 315 -32.87 22.66 67.12
CA ARG A 315 -32.58 22.14 68.46
C ARG A 315 -32.21 23.25 69.45
N ARG A 316 -31.39 24.23 69.04
CA ARG A 316 -30.98 25.38 69.89
C ARG A 316 -32.15 26.27 70.30
N VAL A 317 -33.08 26.54 69.39
CA VAL A 317 -34.23 27.43 69.64
C VAL A 317 -35.38 26.69 70.34
N LYS A 318 -35.22 25.38 70.66
CA LYS A 318 -36.27 24.53 71.24
C LYS A 318 -37.61 24.62 70.48
N LEU A 319 -37.54 24.88 69.16
CA LEU A 319 -38.72 24.86 68.32
C LEU A 319 -39.21 23.42 68.28
N GLN A 320 -40.43 23.21 68.76
CA GLN A 320 -41.04 21.89 68.77
C GLN A 320 -41.24 21.45 67.33
N LYS A 321 -40.73 20.26 67.03
CA LYS A 321 -40.80 19.63 65.71
C LYS A 321 -42.28 19.43 65.38
N TRP A 322 -42.85 20.31 64.56
CA TRP A 322 -44.18 20.14 63.97
C TRP A 322 -44.05 19.11 62.84
N SER A 323 -43.74 17.88 63.23
CA SER A 323 -43.69 16.72 62.35
C SER A 323 -45.11 16.22 62.24
N ASP A 324 -45.74 16.50 61.10
CA ASP A 324 -46.91 15.82 60.52
C ASP A 324 -48.15 15.66 61.40
N ASN A 325 -48.22 16.34 62.55
CA ASN A 325 -49.29 16.17 63.52
C ASN A 325 -50.29 17.34 63.42
N PRO A 326 -51.51 17.12 62.88
CA PRO A 326 -52.52 18.17 62.72
C PRO A 326 -53.26 18.51 64.02
N LEU A 327 -53.03 17.78 65.12
CA LEU A 327 -53.69 17.99 66.40
C LEU A 327 -53.63 19.45 66.92
N PRO A 328 -52.51 20.19 66.80
CA PRO A 328 -52.46 21.56 67.27
C PRO A 328 -53.43 22.49 66.53
N LEU A 329 -53.68 22.26 65.23
CA LEU A 329 -54.69 23.01 64.45
C LEU A 329 -56.11 22.69 64.92
N LEU A 330 -56.36 21.44 65.28
CA LEU A 330 -57.67 20.97 65.76
C LEU A 330 -58.05 21.60 67.10
N PHE A 331 -57.07 21.81 67.99
CA PHE A 331 -57.30 22.51 69.26
C PHE A 331 -57.36 24.04 69.12
N LEU A 332 -56.71 24.61 68.11
CA LEU A 332 -56.76 26.05 67.82
C LEU A 332 -58.16 26.54 67.40
N TYR A 333 -58.93 25.69 66.72
CA TYR A 333 -60.28 26.01 66.25
C TYR A 333 -61.39 25.81 67.30
N ARG A 334 -61.13 25.15 68.44
CA ARG A 334 -62.11 24.97 69.54
C ARG A 334 -62.12 26.16 70.52
N GLY A 335 -61.78 27.36 70.04
CA GLY A 335 -61.73 28.59 70.83
C GLY A 335 -63.10 29.19 71.08
N GLY A 336 -63.69 28.86 72.25
CA GLY A 336 -64.95 29.46 72.71
C GLY A 336 -65.12 29.50 74.23
N GLU A 337 -64.66 28.49 74.98
CA GLU A 337 -64.82 28.47 76.44
C GLU A 337 -63.61 27.82 77.14
N TYR A 338 -63.18 28.45 78.23
CA TYR A 338 -62.07 28.09 79.15
C TYR A 338 -60.62 28.40 78.72
N SER A 339 -60.26 29.69 78.81
CA SER A 339 -58.89 30.22 78.69
C SER A 339 -58.11 30.24 80.03
N GLN A 340 -58.04 29.12 80.75
CA GLN A 340 -57.22 29.03 81.98
C GLN A 340 -56.29 27.81 82.08
N THR A 341 -56.36 26.86 81.14
CA THR A 341 -55.55 25.61 81.18
C THR A 341 -54.32 25.62 80.28
N ASP A 342 -54.17 26.61 79.37
CA ASP A 342 -53.10 26.60 78.38
C ASP A 342 -51.71 26.98 78.95
N GLU A 343 -51.64 27.59 80.14
CA GLU A 343 -50.35 27.86 80.83
C GLU A 343 -49.77 26.62 81.55
N ALA A 344 -50.59 25.63 81.91
CA ALA A 344 -50.17 24.55 82.81
C ALA A 344 -49.55 23.33 82.11
N GLN A 345 -49.80 23.10 80.81
CA GLN A 345 -49.45 21.83 80.15
C GLN A 345 -48.60 21.95 78.87
N GLY A 346 -48.37 23.17 78.38
CA GLY A 346 -47.43 23.46 77.30
C GLY A 346 -47.89 23.02 75.90
N VAL A 347 -47.35 23.68 74.86
CA VAL A 347 -47.82 23.63 73.47
C VAL A 347 -47.25 22.44 72.66
N SER A 348 -46.77 21.38 73.34
CA SER A 348 -46.07 20.27 72.66
C SER A 348 -47.00 19.28 71.94
N GLY A 349 -46.53 18.67 70.85
CA GLY A 349 -47.27 17.61 70.16
C GLY A 349 -47.69 16.46 71.08
N GLN A 350 -46.84 16.10 72.07
CA GLN A 350 -47.19 15.12 73.10
C GLN A 350 -48.27 15.60 74.07
N ALA A 351 -48.31 16.90 74.37
CA ALA A 351 -49.35 17.49 75.22
C ALA A 351 -50.71 17.47 74.50
N TYR A 352 -50.73 17.83 73.21
CA TYR A 352 -51.94 17.72 72.39
C TYR A 352 -52.41 16.27 72.21
N GLU A 353 -51.50 15.31 72.05
CA GLU A 353 -51.87 13.89 71.96
C GLU A 353 -52.48 13.36 73.26
N ARG A 354 -51.94 13.76 74.42
CA ARG A 354 -52.54 13.44 75.73
C ARG A 354 -53.92 14.07 75.88
N ARG A 355 -54.09 15.33 75.46
CA ARG A 355 -55.37 16.04 75.49
C ARG A 355 -56.40 15.35 74.59
N ALA A 356 -56.01 14.95 73.38
CA ALA A 356 -56.88 14.19 72.48
C ALA A 356 -57.34 12.85 73.09
N LYS A 357 -56.43 12.14 73.77
CA LYS A 357 -56.77 10.87 74.47
C LYS A 357 -57.74 11.05 75.64
N SER A 358 -57.81 12.24 76.25
CA SER A 358 -58.76 12.51 77.34
C SER A 358 -60.19 12.82 76.85
N ILE A 359 -60.35 13.23 75.60
CA ILE A 359 -61.67 13.56 75.03
C ILE A 359 -62.35 12.28 74.57
N HIS A 360 -63.38 11.87 75.30
CA HIS A 360 -64.24 10.74 74.92
C HIS A 360 -65.54 11.31 74.38
N MET A 361 -65.80 11.18 73.09
CA MET A 361 -67.08 11.57 72.51
C MET A 361 -67.88 10.31 72.15
N ARG A 362 -69.17 10.29 72.49
CA ARG A 362 -70.09 9.27 72.00
C ARG A 362 -70.86 9.82 70.82
N LEU A 363 -70.80 9.10 69.70
CA LEU A 363 -71.60 9.42 68.52
C LEU A 363 -73.03 8.96 68.78
N TYR A 364 -73.96 9.90 68.88
CA TYR A 364 -75.38 9.61 68.99
C TYR A 364 -76.04 9.77 67.62
N THR A 365 -76.62 8.69 67.11
CA THR A 365 -77.30 8.66 65.81
C THR A 365 -78.79 8.47 66.01
N LYS A 366 -79.61 9.41 65.54
CA LYS A 366 -81.06 9.25 65.50
C LYS A 366 -81.59 9.64 64.12
N GLU A 367 -82.12 8.62 63.44
CA GLU A 367 -82.87 8.51 62.16
C GLU A 367 -82.56 9.42 60.96
N ASP A 368 -81.86 10.55 61.07
CA ASP A 368 -81.16 11.22 59.95
C ASP A 368 -80.15 12.30 60.40
N ARG A 369 -79.76 12.31 61.69
CA ARG A 369 -78.66 13.17 62.18
C ARG A 369 -77.74 12.40 63.11
N ALA A 370 -76.45 12.58 62.89
CA ALA A 370 -75.39 12.12 63.77
C ALA A 370 -74.78 13.35 64.46
N ALA A 371 -74.80 13.36 65.79
CA ALA A 371 -74.16 14.39 66.58
C ALA A 371 -73.20 13.74 67.57
N PHE A 372 -72.00 14.30 67.69
CA PHE A 372 -71.07 13.95 68.76
C PHE A 372 -71.53 14.66 70.03
N VAL A 373 -71.73 13.90 71.10
CA VAL A 373 -72.05 14.41 72.43
C VAL A 373 -70.89 14.02 73.34
N GLU A 374 -70.44 14.99 74.15
CA GLU A 374 -69.33 14.84 75.10
C GLU A 374 -69.71 13.96 76.29
#